data_AF-A0A7G7WZ41-F1
#
_entry.id   AF-A0A7G7WZ41-F1
#
_cell.length_a   1.000
_cell.length_b   1.000
_cell.length_c   1.000
_cell.angle_alpha   90.00
_cell.angle_beta   90.00
_cell.angle_gamma   90.00
#
_symmetry.space_group_name_H-M   'P 1'
#
loop_
_entity.id
_entity.type
_entity.pdbx_description
1 polymer ?
#
loop_
_entity_poly.entity_id
_entity_poly.type
_entity_poly.pdbx_seq_one_letter_code
_entity_poly.pdbx_strand_id
1 'polypeptide(L)'
;MNAQILPKVVIFLLMSICYKGVSAQGIEKKKIKWVVDYDLKPACKDEISVQSYCNEWKDCGLCEDEYDSIVMRRYCPLTCGFCLPPKPPECLKSEYGCCWDFKTKALSLSGDGCPRCRDQFHTLCKRFISQCEKKGRNGEYVRKKCSKTCGFCRNDAMVIDEQTFNRHRTKLQ
;
A
#
# COMPACT_ATOMS: atom_id res chain seq x y z
N MET A 1 19.86 2.98 6.97
CA MET A 1 19.15 1.85 6.32
C MET A 1 18.52 2.36 5.04
N ASN A 2 19.10 2.00 3.90
CA ASN A 2 18.94 2.66 2.60
C ASN A 2 17.57 2.36 1.96
N ALA A 3 16.69 3.37 1.93
CA ALA A 3 15.59 3.41 0.97
C ALA A 3 16.17 3.89 -0.36
N GLN A 4 16.58 2.96 -1.22
CA GLN A 4 17.00 3.28 -2.59
C GLN A 4 15.80 3.86 -3.33
N ILE A 5 15.81 5.19 -3.47
CA ILE A 5 14.99 5.92 -4.43
C ILE A 5 15.37 5.35 -5.79
N LEU A 6 14.40 4.89 -6.59
CA LEU A 6 14.64 4.56 -7.99
C LEU A 6 15.40 5.73 -8.63
N PRO A 7 16.61 5.52 -9.15
CA PRO A 7 17.27 6.55 -9.93
C PRO A 7 16.29 6.92 -11.03
N LYS A 8 16.05 8.22 -11.26
CA LYS A 8 15.21 8.68 -12.37
C LYS A 8 15.57 7.96 -13.69
N VAL A 9 16.85 7.61 -13.85
CA VAL A 9 17.41 6.78 -14.93
C VAL A 9 16.68 5.46 -15.13
N VAL A 10 16.36 4.70 -14.07
CA VAL A 10 15.68 3.40 -14.20
C VAL A 10 14.24 3.60 -14.68
N ILE A 11 13.53 4.60 -14.15
CA ILE A 11 12.18 4.96 -14.63
C ILE A 11 12.25 5.37 -16.12
N PHE A 12 13.22 6.21 -16.49
CA PHE A 12 13.42 6.62 -17.89
C PHE A 12 13.73 5.45 -18.83
N LEU A 13 14.51 4.45 -18.37
CA LEU A 13 14.82 3.26 -19.16
C LEU A 13 13.59 2.37 -19.37
N LEU A 14 12.81 2.08 -18.32
CA LEU A 14 11.59 1.28 -18.44
C LEU A 14 10.54 1.98 -19.32
N MET A 15 10.39 3.29 -19.16
CA MET A 15 9.55 4.10 -20.05
C MET A 15 10.06 4.04 -21.50
N SER A 16 11.37 4.10 -21.73
CA SER A 16 11.94 3.99 -23.07
C SER A 16 11.75 2.61 -23.69
N ILE A 17 11.80 1.54 -22.89
CA ILE A 17 11.56 0.16 -23.35
C ILE A 17 10.08 -0.01 -23.74
N CYS A 18 9.17 0.49 -22.92
CA CYS A 18 7.72 0.48 -23.17
C CYS A 18 7.36 1.33 -24.41
N TYR A 19 7.98 2.51 -24.61
CA TYR A 19 7.74 3.36 -25.78
C TYR A 19 8.40 2.87 -27.08
N LYS A 20 9.45 2.02 -27.01
CA LYS A 20 10.17 1.54 -28.21
C LYS A 20 9.54 0.34 -28.91
N GLY A 21 8.39 -0.16 -28.44
CA GLY A 21 7.51 -1.04 -29.22
C GLY A 21 8.24 -2.11 -30.02
N VAL A 22 9.01 -2.98 -29.38
CA VAL A 22 9.46 -4.20 -30.06
C VAL A 22 8.28 -5.16 -30.04
N SER A 23 7.55 -5.15 -31.15
CA SER A 23 6.74 -6.27 -31.63
C SER A 23 7.62 -7.52 -31.67
N ALA A 24 7.68 -8.25 -30.56
CA ALA A 24 8.29 -9.57 -30.53
C ALA A 24 7.32 -10.55 -31.21
N GLN A 25 7.44 -10.66 -32.53
CA GLN A 25 6.91 -11.77 -33.30
C GLN A 25 7.52 -13.08 -32.76
N GLY A 26 6.66 -14.03 -32.41
CA GLY A 26 6.95 -15.46 -32.53
C GLY A 26 8.10 -16.02 -31.71
N ILE A 27 8.05 -15.89 -30.37
CA ILE A 27 8.71 -16.86 -29.49
C ILE A 27 7.61 -17.47 -28.64
N GLU A 28 7.46 -18.80 -28.73
CA GLU A 28 6.60 -19.58 -27.85
C GLU A 28 7.13 -19.40 -26.41
N LYS A 29 6.62 -18.37 -25.72
CA LYS A 29 7.00 -18.06 -24.33
C LYS A 29 6.58 -19.27 -23.50
N LYS A 30 7.57 -20.09 -23.11
CA LYS A 30 7.35 -21.25 -22.26
C LYS A 30 6.76 -20.74 -20.95
N LYS A 31 5.44 -20.89 -20.82
CA LYS A 31 4.65 -20.39 -19.69
C LYS A 31 5.10 -21.15 -18.46
N ILE A 32 6.02 -20.57 -17.69
CA ILE A 32 6.45 -21.14 -16.42
C ILE A 32 5.23 -21.10 -15.50
N LYS A 33 4.56 -22.25 -15.35
CA LYS A 33 3.48 -22.44 -14.40
C LYS A 33 4.12 -22.58 -13.02
N TRP A 34 4.30 -21.45 -12.34
CA TRP A 34 4.59 -21.48 -10.92
C TRP A 34 3.41 -22.16 -10.22
N VAL A 35 3.65 -23.33 -9.62
CA VAL A 35 2.72 -23.92 -8.66
C VAL A 35 2.84 -23.06 -7.41
N VAL A 36 2.04 -21.99 -7.36
CA VAL A 36 2.03 -21.06 -6.24
C VAL A 36 1.17 -21.69 -5.15
N ASP A 37 1.81 -22.16 -4.09
CA ASP A 37 1.11 -22.48 -2.86
C ASP A 37 0.53 -21.15 -2.31
N TYR A 38 -0.79 -20.97 -2.44
CA TYR A 38 -1.48 -19.72 -2.16
C TYR A 38 -1.39 -19.32 -0.69
N ASP A 39 -1.08 -20.26 0.20
CA ASP A 39 -0.96 -20.01 1.64
C ASP A 39 0.42 -19.46 2.06
N LEU A 40 1.44 -19.47 1.18
CA LEU A 40 2.79 -19.00 1.49
C LEU A 40 3.18 -17.64 0.87
N LYS A 41 2.31 -17.06 0.04
CA LYS A 41 2.65 -15.83 -0.69
C LYS A 41 2.54 -14.61 0.23
N PRO A 42 3.63 -13.83 0.43
CA PRO A 42 3.61 -12.71 1.36
C PRO A 42 2.61 -11.64 0.91
N ALA A 43 1.90 -11.04 1.87
CA ALA A 43 1.10 -9.86 1.61
C ALA A 43 2.02 -8.69 1.23
N CYS A 44 1.70 -7.97 0.17
CA CYS A 44 2.50 -6.83 -0.27
C CYS A 44 1.67 -5.72 -0.92
N LYS A 45 2.35 -4.62 -1.23
CA LYS A 45 1.83 -3.47 -1.99
C LYS A 45 2.87 -3.03 -3.00
N ASP A 46 2.42 -2.33 -4.04
CA ASP A 46 3.34 -1.66 -4.97
C ASP A 46 4.04 -0.49 -4.27
N GLU A 47 5.24 -0.17 -4.76
CA GLU A 47 6.02 0.95 -4.24
C GLU A 47 5.36 2.27 -4.65
N ILE A 48 4.99 3.07 -3.64
CA ILE A 48 4.15 4.26 -3.84
C ILE A 48 4.80 5.28 -4.81
N SER A 49 6.13 5.34 -4.87
CA SER A 49 6.84 6.28 -5.76
C SER A 49 6.63 5.99 -7.25
N VAL A 50 6.24 4.77 -7.61
CA VAL A 50 6.02 4.36 -9.02
C VAL A 50 4.67 3.69 -9.26
N GLN A 51 3.79 3.70 -8.27
CA GLN A 51 2.46 3.11 -8.35
C GLN A 51 1.66 3.61 -9.56
N SER A 52 1.84 4.87 -9.99
CA SER A 52 1.20 5.42 -11.18
C SER A 52 1.64 4.77 -12.49
N TYR A 53 2.85 4.20 -12.54
CA TYR A 53 3.42 3.56 -13.73
C TYR A 53 3.22 2.04 -13.76
N CYS A 54 2.86 1.42 -12.64
CA CYS A 54 2.78 -0.03 -12.54
C CYS A 54 1.81 -0.66 -13.54
N ASN A 55 0.66 -0.04 -13.80
CA ASN A 55 -0.30 -0.54 -14.79
C ASN A 55 0.24 -0.42 -16.21
N GLU A 56 0.82 0.73 -16.56
CA GLU A 56 1.43 0.95 -17.88
C GLU A 56 2.58 -0.05 -18.14
N TRP A 57 3.44 -0.27 -17.16
CA TRP A 57 4.53 -1.24 -17.27
C TRP A 57 4.02 -2.68 -17.37
N LYS A 58 2.94 -3.01 -16.67
CA LYS A 58 2.27 -4.31 -16.81
C LYS A 58 1.71 -4.49 -18.22
N ASP A 59 1.02 -3.49 -18.75
CA ASP A 59 0.44 -3.55 -20.10
C ASP A 59 1.52 -3.66 -21.18
N CYS A 60 2.71 -3.13 -20.92
CA CYS A 60 3.92 -3.32 -21.74
C CYS A 60 4.59 -4.70 -21.58
N GLY A 61 4.07 -5.60 -20.75
CA GLY A 61 4.55 -6.97 -20.60
C GLY A 61 5.82 -7.13 -19.74
N LEU A 62 6.17 -6.11 -18.94
CA LEU A 62 7.35 -6.15 -18.07
C LEU A 62 7.21 -7.15 -16.91
N CYS A 63 6.00 -7.63 -16.62
CA CYS A 63 5.77 -8.66 -15.61
C CYS A 63 6.25 -10.05 -16.08
N GLU A 64 6.21 -10.30 -17.40
CA GLU A 64 6.52 -11.60 -18.00
C GLU A 64 7.94 -11.69 -18.56
N ASP A 65 8.59 -10.55 -18.77
CA ASP A 65 9.98 -10.49 -19.24
C ASP A 65 10.97 -10.95 -18.15
N GLU A 66 11.99 -11.73 -18.54
CA GLU A 66 12.93 -12.34 -17.61
C GLU A 66 13.74 -11.30 -16.82
N TYR A 67 14.16 -10.22 -17.48
CA TYR A 67 14.98 -9.18 -16.87
C TYR A 67 14.12 -8.14 -16.16
N ASP A 68 13.08 -7.65 -16.83
CA ASP A 68 12.23 -6.60 -16.28
C ASP A 68 11.37 -7.09 -15.11
N SER A 69 11.02 -8.39 -15.08
CA SER A 69 10.27 -8.95 -13.96
C SER A 69 11.00 -8.84 -12.62
N ILE A 70 12.34 -8.73 -12.61
CA ILE A 70 13.12 -8.47 -11.39
C ILE A 70 12.78 -7.09 -10.83
N VAL A 71 12.73 -6.08 -11.70
CA VAL A 71 12.38 -4.71 -11.34
C VAL A 71 10.90 -4.66 -10.93
N MET A 72 10.03 -5.32 -11.68
CA MET A 72 8.61 -5.39 -11.35
C MET A 72 8.33 -6.11 -10.03
N ARG A 73 9.07 -7.17 -9.68
CA ARG A 73 9.01 -7.82 -8.36
C ARG A 73 9.38 -6.89 -7.21
N ARG A 74 10.24 -5.91 -7.47
CA ARG A 74 10.64 -4.93 -6.45
C ARG A 74 9.61 -3.82 -6.29
N TYR A 75 9.09 -3.30 -7.40
CA TYR A 75 8.34 -2.05 -7.39
C TYR A 75 6.85 -2.20 -7.67
N CYS A 76 6.46 -3.17 -8.49
CA CYS A 76 5.06 -3.44 -8.83
C CYS A 76 4.64 -4.90 -8.51
N PRO A 77 5.04 -5.48 -7.35
CA PRO A 77 4.78 -6.88 -7.05
C PRO A 77 3.30 -7.22 -6.91
N LEU A 78 2.45 -6.28 -6.49
CA LEU A 78 1.02 -6.50 -6.41
C LEU A 78 0.39 -6.42 -7.80
N THR A 79 0.70 -5.37 -8.58
CA THR A 79 0.17 -5.17 -9.93
C THR A 79 0.50 -6.34 -10.87
N CYS A 80 1.74 -6.83 -10.84
CA CYS A 80 2.15 -8.02 -11.59
C CYS A 80 1.69 -9.36 -10.99
N GLY A 81 1.00 -9.34 -9.85
CA GLY A 81 0.56 -10.57 -9.20
C GLY A 81 1.71 -11.43 -8.70
N PHE A 82 2.84 -10.85 -8.31
CA PHE A 82 3.94 -11.54 -7.62
C PHE A 82 3.73 -11.69 -6.12
N CYS A 83 2.73 -11.00 -5.55
CA CYS A 83 2.30 -11.16 -4.15
C CYS A 83 0.77 -11.21 -4.04
N LEU A 84 0.23 -11.25 -2.81
CA LEU A 84 -1.20 -11.02 -2.55
C LEU A 84 -1.42 -9.63 -1.92
N PRO A 85 -2.58 -9.00 -2.14
CA PRO A 85 -2.92 -7.78 -1.42
C PRO A 85 -3.05 -8.07 0.08
N PRO A 86 -2.84 -7.07 0.96
CA PRO A 86 -3.02 -7.25 2.39
C PRO A 86 -4.47 -7.64 2.69
N LYS A 87 -4.63 -8.75 3.44
CA LYS A 87 -5.93 -9.17 3.96
C LYS A 87 -6.50 -8.05 4.85
N PRO A 88 -7.81 -7.76 4.78
CA PRO A 88 -8.44 -6.86 5.74
C PRO A 88 -8.21 -7.33 7.18
N PRO A 89 -8.10 -6.41 8.16
CA PRO A 89 -7.91 -6.80 9.55
C PRO A 89 -9.13 -7.56 10.09
N GLU A 90 -8.89 -8.58 10.91
CA GLU A 90 -9.93 -9.45 11.44
C GLU A 90 -10.95 -8.71 12.31
N CYS A 91 -10.53 -7.63 12.99
CA CYS A 91 -11.41 -6.83 13.82
C CYS A 91 -12.60 -6.21 13.05
N LEU A 92 -12.53 -6.07 11.73
CA LEU A 92 -13.65 -5.58 10.92
C LEU A 92 -14.85 -6.53 10.94
N LYS A 93 -14.60 -7.84 11.12
CA LYS A 93 -15.64 -8.86 11.21
C LYS A 93 -16.17 -9.03 12.62
N SER A 94 -15.61 -8.30 13.58
CA SER A 94 -16.06 -8.37 14.95
C SER A 94 -17.37 -7.59 15.13
N GLU A 95 -18.11 -7.93 16.18
CA GLU A 95 -19.41 -7.33 16.51
C GLU A 95 -19.41 -5.79 16.47
N TYR A 96 -18.37 -5.16 17.02
CA TYR A 96 -18.27 -3.71 17.07
C TYR A 96 -17.39 -3.15 15.96
N GLY A 97 -16.39 -3.89 15.47
CA GLY A 97 -15.45 -3.44 14.46
C GLY A 97 -14.04 -3.20 15.01
N CYS A 98 -13.26 -2.40 14.29
CA CYS A 98 -11.89 -2.07 14.68
C CYS A 98 -11.83 -0.75 15.44
N CYS A 99 -10.88 -0.64 16.37
CA CYS A 99 -10.43 0.65 16.86
C CYS A 99 -9.77 1.47 15.75
N TRP A 100 -9.54 2.76 16.00
CA TRP A 100 -8.88 3.68 15.07
C TRP A 100 -7.48 3.26 14.60
N ASP A 101 -6.83 2.32 15.27
CA ASP A 101 -5.54 1.76 14.90
C ASP A 101 -5.62 0.63 13.87
N PHE A 102 -6.84 0.21 13.50
CA PHE A 102 -7.15 -0.88 12.56
C PHE A 102 -6.55 -2.24 12.93
N LYS A 103 -6.23 -2.43 14.22
CA LYS A 103 -5.62 -3.65 14.74
C LYS A 103 -6.39 -4.19 15.93
N THR A 104 -6.77 -3.29 16.83
CA THR A 104 -7.43 -3.66 18.07
C THR A 104 -8.92 -3.84 17.79
N LYS A 105 -9.49 -4.95 18.25
CA LYS A 105 -10.95 -5.17 18.24
C LYS A 105 -11.59 -4.27 19.30
N ALA A 106 -12.62 -3.52 18.91
CA ALA A 106 -13.41 -2.75 19.88
C ALA A 106 -14.30 -3.70 20.70
N LEU A 107 -14.41 -3.42 22.01
CA LEU A 107 -15.26 -4.18 22.93
C LEU A 107 -16.67 -3.62 23.03
N SER A 108 -16.90 -2.40 22.54
CA SER A 108 -18.21 -1.75 22.47
C SER A 108 -18.22 -0.69 21.36
N LEU A 109 -19.40 -0.22 20.97
CA LEU A 109 -19.55 0.92 20.05
C LEU A 109 -18.96 2.23 20.59
N SER A 110 -18.80 2.34 21.92
CA SER A 110 -18.15 3.47 22.59
C SER A 110 -16.63 3.42 22.50
N GLY A 111 -16.06 2.35 21.94
CA GLY A 111 -14.63 2.15 21.79
C GLY A 111 -13.94 1.59 23.03
N ASP A 112 -14.66 0.85 23.87
CA ASP A 112 -14.05 0.17 25.01
C ASP A 112 -12.95 -0.79 24.53
N GLY A 113 -11.84 -0.84 25.29
CA GLY A 113 -10.65 -1.62 24.94
C GLY A 113 -9.76 -0.99 23.86
N CYS A 114 -10.15 0.13 23.25
CA CYS A 114 -9.32 0.78 22.25
C CYS A 114 -8.17 1.60 22.85
N PRO A 115 -7.04 1.72 22.12
CA PRO A 115 -5.93 2.55 22.55
C PRO A 115 -6.33 4.02 22.63
N ARG A 116 -5.71 4.75 23.56
CA ARG A 116 -5.91 6.20 23.70
C ARG A 116 -5.52 6.94 22.42
N CYS A 117 -6.46 7.73 21.90
CA CYS A 117 -6.22 8.62 20.77
C CYS A 117 -5.28 9.76 21.18
N ARG A 118 -4.03 9.73 20.68
CA ARG A 118 -3.08 10.83 20.88
C ARG A 118 -2.09 10.93 19.73
N ASP A 119 -1.59 12.14 19.53
CA ASP A 119 -0.43 12.37 18.70
C ASP A 119 0.83 11.96 19.47
N GLN A 120 1.73 11.22 18.81
CA GLN A 120 3.01 10.87 19.40
C GLN A 120 3.94 12.09 19.51
N PHE A 121 3.82 13.06 18.59
CA PHE A 121 4.67 14.24 18.52
C PHE A 121 3.87 15.53 18.31
N HIS A 122 3.22 16.04 19.36
CA HIS A 122 2.26 17.15 19.29
C HIS A 122 2.72 18.35 18.41
N THR A 123 3.93 18.86 18.63
CA THR A 123 4.46 20.00 17.88
C THR A 123 4.71 19.68 16.39
N LEU A 124 5.26 18.50 16.11
CA LEU A 124 5.52 18.07 14.72
C LEU A 124 4.20 17.79 13.99
N CYS A 125 3.21 17.23 14.67
CA CYS A 125 1.91 16.96 14.10
C CYS A 125 1.19 18.22 13.63
N LYS A 126 1.21 19.28 14.44
CA LYS A 126 0.69 20.60 14.04
C LYS A 126 1.40 21.15 12.80
N ARG A 127 2.73 21.03 12.74
CA ARG A 127 3.53 21.52 11.61
C ARG A 127 3.24 20.76 10.31
N PHE A 128 3.00 19.46 10.39
CA PHE A 128 2.83 18.58 9.23
C PHE A 128 1.36 18.20 8.96
N ILE A 129 0.40 18.97 9.45
CA ILE A 129 -1.03 18.68 9.24
C ILE A 129 -1.42 18.57 7.76
N SER A 130 -0.78 19.35 6.88
CA SER A 130 -1.00 19.28 5.42
C SER A 130 -0.56 17.94 4.79
N GLN A 131 0.28 17.16 5.49
CA GLN A 131 0.72 15.84 5.02
C GLN A 131 -0.32 14.76 5.27
N CYS A 132 -1.33 15.00 6.12
CA CYS A 132 -2.39 14.03 6.41
C CYS A 132 -3.13 13.56 5.15
N GLU A 133 -3.23 14.43 4.14
CA GLU A 133 -3.90 14.16 2.85
C GLU A 133 -2.96 13.66 1.76
N LYS A 134 -1.64 13.76 1.97
CA LYS A 134 -0.66 13.37 0.95
C LYS A 134 -0.53 11.84 0.90
N LYS A 135 -0.46 11.30 -0.31
CA LYS A 135 -0.08 9.90 -0.53
C LYS A 135 1.43 9.72 -0.28
N GLY A 136 1.87 8.48 -0.11
CA GLY A 136 3.29 8.17 0.11
C GLY A 136 3.71 8.06 1.57
N ARG A 137 4.99 7.74 1.76
CA ARG A 137 5.58 7.41 3.06
C ARG A 137 5.43 8.51 4.10
N ASN A 138 5.58 9.77 3.69
CA ASN A 138 5.47 10.92 4.60
C ASN A 138 4.04 11.08 5.11
N GLY A 139 3.05 11.00 4.21
CA GLY A 139 1.64 11.05 4.61
C GLY A 139 1.25 9.85 5.46
N GLU A 140 1.67 8.63 5.10
CA GLU A 140 1.42 7.42 5.90
C GLU A 140 2.02 7.54 7.30
N TYR A 141 3.26 8.03 7.39
CA TYR A 141 3.96 8.25 8.65
C TYR A 141 3.21 9.28 9.52
N VAL A 142 2.85 10.43 8.96
CA VAL A 142 2.15 11.48 9.70
C VAL A 142 0.78 10.98 10.15
N ARG A 143 -0.01 10.32 9.30
CA ARG A 143 -1.31 9.72 9.70
C ARG A 143 -1.19 8.74 10.86
N LYS A 144 -0.13 7.92 10.87
CA LYS A 144 0.10 6.91 11.92
C LYS A 144 0.59 7.52 13.24
N LYS A 145 1.39 8.59 13.17
CA LYS A 145 2.02 9.22 14.34
C LYS A 145 1.23 10.39 14.89
N CYS A 146 0.36 10.96 14.07
CA CYS A 146 -0.44 12.14 14.33
C CYS A 146 -1.93 11.85 14.14
N SER A 147 -2.38 10.68 14.59
CA SER A 147 -3.75 10.20 14.35
C SER A 147 -4.81 11.17 14.86
N LYS A 148 -4.56 11.89 15.96
CA LYS A 148 -5.49 12.88 16.50
C LYS A 148 -5.49 14.15 15.65
N THR A 149 -4.33 14.72 15.36
CA THR A 149 -4.20 15.93 14.52
C THR A 149 -4.73 15.70 13.11
N CYS A 150 -4.49 14.52 12.53
CA CYS A 150 -5.00 14.16 11.22
C CYS A 150 -6.48 13.71 11.23
N GLY A 151 -7.16 13.73 12.39
CA GLY A 151 -8.58 13.43 12.52
C GLY A 151 -8.96 11.95 12.35
N PHE A 152 -8.01 11.03 12.53
CA PHE A 152 -8.27 9.57 12.53
C PHE A 152 -8.94 9.08 13.82
N CYS A 153 -8.87 9.87 14.89
CA CYS A 153 -9.56 9.58 16.13
C CYS A 153 -9.91 10.88 16.86
N ARG A 154 -10.94 10.83 17.73
CA ARG A 154 -11.34 11.94 18.61
C ARG A 154 -11.24 11.50 20.08
N ASN A 155 -11.56 12.42 20.99
CA ASN A 155 -11.23 12.35 22.43
C ASN A 155 -11.70 11.09 23.15
N ASP A 156 -12.62 10.32 22.56
CA ASP A 156 -13.00 8.99 22.99
C ASP A 156 -12.81 8.01 21.83
N ALA A 157 -12.36 6.81 22.15
CA ALA A 157 -12.03 5.76 21.21
C ALA A 157 -13.10 5.59 20.13
N MET A 158 -12.76 5.91 18.88
CA MET A 158 -13.66 5.67 17.77
C MET A 158 -13.57 4.22 17.33
N VAL A 159 -14.73 3.62 17.14
CA VAL A 159 -14.88 2.39 16.39
C VAL A 159 -15.03 2.74 14.92
N ILE A 160 -14.27 2.06 14.08
CA ILE A 160 -14.28 2.25 12.63
C ILE A 160 -15.08 1.10 12.01
N ASP A 161 -16.20 1.47 11.38
CA ASP A 161 -16.99 0.60 10.52
C ASP A 161 -16.28 0.32 9.17
N GLU A 162 -16.82 -0.62 8.40
CA GLU A 162 -16.25 -1.02 7.11
C GLU A 162 -16.18 0.14 6.10
N GLN A 163 -17.17 1.06 6.11
CA GLN A 163 -17.19 2.22 5.20
C GLN A 163 -16.08 3.22 5.54
N THR A 164 -15.89 3.49 6.82
CA THR A 164 -14.84 4.35 7.35
C THR A 164 -13.47 3.69 7.12
N PHE A 165 -13.34 2.38 7.29
CA PHE A 165 -12.17 1.61 6.89
C PHE A 165 -11.84 1.79 5.41
N ASN A 166 -12.82 1.62 4.52
CA ASN A 166 -12.62 1.76 3.08
C ASN A 166 -12.25 3.20 2.68
N ARG A 167 -12.85 4.21 3.32
CA ARG A 167 -12.48 5.63 3.14
C ARG A 167 -11.05 5.93 3.62
N HIS A 168 -10.58 5.30 4.69
CA HIS A 168 -9.21 5.47 5.16
C HIS A 168 -8.20 4.65 4.33
N ARG A 169 -8.59 3.45 3.87
CA ARG A 169 -7.81 2.59 2.98
C ARG A 169 -7.56 3.26 1.62
N THR A 170 -8.56 3.90 1.05
CA THR A 170 -8.43 4.66 -0.22
C THR A 170 -7.55 5.91 -0.10
N LYS A 171 -7.38 6.48 1.11
CA LYS A 171 -6.37 7.52 1.39
C LYS A 171 -4.94 6.97 1.56
N LEU A 172 -4.79 5.65 1.70
CA LEU A 172 -3.52 4.94 1.84
C LEU A 172 -3.07 4.24 0.55
N GLN A 173 -3.95 4.12 -0.44
CA GLN A 173 -3.72 3.61 -1.80
C GLN A 173 -3.58 4.76 -2.80
#